data_AF-A0A940W254-F1
#
_entry.id   AF-A0A940W254-F1
#
_cell.length_a   1.000
_cell.length_b   1.000
_cell.length_c   1.000
_cell.angle_alpha   90.00
_cell.angle_beta   90.00
_cell.angle_gamma   90.00
#
_symmetry.space_group_name_H-M   'P 1'
#
loop_
_entity.id
_entity.type
_entity.pdbx_description
1 polymer ?
#
loop_
_entity_poly.entity_id
_entity_poly.type
_entity_poly.pdbx_seq_one_letter_code
_entity_poly.pdbx_strand_id
1 'polypeptide(L)'
;VPCGVPQEALVRGDSRCLSVAAASILAKVSRDRMMAEYDRLYPGYGLSVHKGYPTPEHLAALRRLGPTPIHRRTFRGVRTCP
;
A
#
# COMPACT_ATOMS: atom_id res chain seq x y z
N VAL A 1 8.16 13.68 10.41
CA VAL A 1 8.79 13.27 11.69
C VAL A 1 9.84 14.31 11.98
N PRO A 2 9.79 15.04 13.10
CA PRO A 2 10.88 15.93 13.46
C PRO A 2 12.16 15.10 13.58
N CYS A 3 13.20 15.49 12.84
CA CYS A 3 14.53 14.91 12.98
C CYS A 3 15.54 16.04 12.88
N GLY A 4 16.75 15.83 13.40
CA GLY A 4 17.80 16.86 13.41
C GLY A 4 18.41 17.17 12.04
N VAL A 5 17.93 16.53 10.98
CA VAL A 5 18.43 16.72 9.61
C VAL A 5 17.68 17.90 8.97
N PRO A 6 18.38 18.90 8.38
CA PRO A 6 17.74 19.94 7.59
C PRO A 6 16.87 19.33 6.48
N GLN A 7 15.66 19.84 6.31
CA GLN A 7 14.67 19.26 5.42
C GLN A 7 13.93 20.34 4.63
N GLU A 8 13.60 20.02 3.38
CA GLU A 8 12.77 20.85 2.52
C GLU A 8 11.64 19.98 1.93
N ALA A 9 10.41 20.46 2.03
CA ALA A 9 9.25 19.77 1.47
C ALA A 9 9.01 20.24 0.02
N LEU A 10 9.18 19.32 -0.94
CA LEU A 10 8.96 19.60 -2.35
C LEU A 10 7.63 19.01 -2.83
N VAL A 11 6.68 19.89 -3.22
CA VAL A 11 5.45 19.49 -3.92
C VAL A 11 5.84 18.85 -5.26
N ARG A 12 5.36 17.62 -5.50
CA ARG A 12 5.74 16.77 -6.65
C ARG A 12 7.26 16.60 -6.77
N GLY A 13 7.92 16.32 -5.66
CA GLY A 13 9.38 16.22 -5.59
C GLY A 13 9.97 15.13 -6.50
N ASP A 14 9.22 14.06 -6.77
CA ASP A 14 9.62 12.97 -7.67
C ASP A 14 9.78 13.42 -9.13
N SER A 15 9.03 14.43 -9.59
CA SER A 15 9.22 15.00 -10.94
C SER A 15 10.25 16.13 -10.98
N ARG A 16 10.82 16.52 -9.83
CA ARG A 16 11.66 17.73 -9.69
C ARG A 16 13.05 17.45 -9.11
N CYS A 17 13.26 16.31 -8.47
CA CYS A 17 14.50 15.93 -7.81
C CYS A 17 14.82 14.46 -8.07
N LEU A 18 16.00 14.20 -8.64
CA LEU A 18 16.43 12.84 -8.98
C LEU A 18 16.53 11.92 -7.77
N SER A 19 16.97 12.44 -6.61
CA SER A 19 17.05 11.66 -5.38
C SER A 19 15.66 11.25 -4.88
N VAL A 20 14.66 12.14 -4.99
CA VAL A 20 13.27 11.84 -4.62
C VAL A 20 12.65 10.86 -5.61
N ALA A 21 12.95 10.99 -6.91
CA ALA A 21 12.52 10.05 -7.94
C ALA A 21 13.09 8.63 -7.71
N ALA A 22 14.40 8.53 -7.43
CA ALA A 22 15.04 7.25 -7.11
C ALA A 22 14.42 6.62 -5.86
N ALA A 23 14.17 7.41 -4.81
CA ALA A 23 13.50 6.94 -3.60
C ALA A 23 12.07 6.43 -3.88
N SER A 24 11.29 7.12 -4.73
CA SER A 24 9.92 6.70 -5.06
C SER A 24 9.89 5.38 -5.84
N ILE A 25 10.85 5.17 -6.76
CA ILE A 25 11.02 3.89 -7.48
C ILE A 25 11.34 2.76 -6.51
N LEU A 26 12.34 2.95 -5.63
CA LEU A 26 12.71 1.95 -4.64
C LEU A 26 11.53 1.60 -3.73
N ALA A 27 10.80 2.61 -3.24
CA ALA A 27 9.63 2.41 -2.41
C ALA A 27 8.52 1.62 -3.14
N LYS A 28 8.21 1.96 -4.38
CA LYS A 28 7.17 1.30 -5.18
C LYS A 28 7.53 -0.15 -5.48
N VAL A 29 8.73 -0.41 -5.98
CA VAL A 29 9.17 -1.77 -6.35
C VAL A 29 9.21 -2.67 -5.11
N SER A 30 9.72 -2.16 -3.99
CA SER A 30 9.76 -2.91 -2.73
C SER A 30 8.36 -3.22 -2.23
N ARG A 31 7.44 -2.25 -2.27
CA ARG A 31 6.05 -2.45 -1.87
C ARG A 31 5.34 -3.48 -2.74
N ASP A 32 5.54 -3.44 -4.04
CA ASP A 32 4.86 -4.36 -4.96
C ASP A 32 5.33 -5.81 -4.78
N ARG A 33 6.60 -6.02 -4.43
CA ARG A 33 7.14 -7.34 -4.05
C ARG A 33 6.50 -7.85 -2.76
N MET A 34 6.41 -7.01 -1.72
CA MET A 34 5.73 -7.36 -0.47
C MET A 34 4.26 -7.74 -0.70
N MET A 35 3.54 -7.04 -1.59
CA MET A 35 2.15 -7.40 -1.90
C MET A 35 2.03 -8.75 -2.61
N ALA A 36 2.99 -9.13 -3.44
CA ALA A 36 3.03 -10.46 -4.06
C ALA A 36 3.36 -11.57 -3.04
N GLU A 37 4.18 -11.28 -2.03
CA GLU A 37 4.38 -12.18 -0.89
C GLU A 37 3.12 -12.33 -0.06
N TYR A 38 2.44 -11.24 0.27
CA TYR A 38 1.19 -11.28 1.01
C TYR A 38 0.06 -11.97 0.27
N ASP A 39 0.03 -11.93 -1.06
CA ASP A 39 -0.94 -12.70 -1.84
C ASP A 39 -0.79 -14.21 -1.64
N ARG A 40 0.45 -14.68 -1.44
CA ARG A 40 0.73 -16.09 -1.11
C ARG A 40 0.34 -16.43 0.33
N LEU A 41 0.55 -15.51 1.27
CA LEU A 41 0.20 -15.70 2.69
C LEU A 41 -1.31 -15.56 2.96
N TYR A 42 -2.00 -14.74 2.17
CA TYR A 42 -3.43 -14.46 2.27
C TYR A 42 -4.10 -14.71 0.92
N PRO A 43 -4.25 -15.99 0.51
CA PRO A 43 -4.79 -16.34 -0.78
C PRO A 43 -6.25 -15.90 -0.93
N GLY A 44 -6.65 -15.58 -2.17
CA GLY A 44 -8.01 -15.22 -2.53
C GLY A 44 -8.37 -13.74 -2.42
N TYR A 45 -7.44 -12.89 -1.99
CA TYR A 45 -7.60 -11.44 -1.99
C TYR A 45 -7.18 -10.78 -3.31
N GLY A 46 -6.17 -11.30 -4.02
CA GLY A 46 -5.65 -10.70 -5.26
C GLY A 46 -4.64 -9.58 -5.02
N LEU A 47 -3.95 -9.60 -3.88
CA LEU A 47 -3.01 -8.55 -3.44
C LEU A 47 -1.85 -8.36 -4.42
N SER A 48 -1.44 -9.42 -5.13
CA SER A 48 -0.41 -9.35 -6.16
C SER A 48 -0.82 -8.52 -7.38
N VAL A 49 -2.12 -8.30 -7.59
CA VAL A 49 -2.67 -7.50 -8.70
C VAL A 49 -2.88 -6.07 -8.24
N HIS A 50 -3.80 -5.85 -7.29
CA HIS A 50 -4.24 -4.50 -6.90
C HIS A 50 -3.44 -3.90 -5.74
N LYS A 51 -2.42 -4.57 -5.20
CA LYS A 51 -1.47 -4.02 -4.20
C LYS A 51 -2.11 -3.46 -2.92
N GLY A 52 -3.28 -3.99 -2.57
CA GLY A 52 -4.08 -3.53 -1.42
C GLY A 52 -4.91 -2.26 -1.65
N TYR A 53 -4.94 -1.70 -2.87
CA TYR A 53 -5.88 -0.62 -3.21
C TYR A 53 -7.33 -1.14 -3.17
N PRO A 54 -8.33 -0.27 -2.89
CA PRO A 54 -9.72 -0.68 -2.70
C PRO A 54 -10.45 -0.87 -4.04
N THR A 55 -9.98 -1.79 -4.88
CA THR A 55 -10.67 -2.16 -6.12
C THR A 55 -11.95 -2.95 -5.82
N PRO A 56 -12.91 -3.04 -6.75
CA PRO A 56 -14.12 -3.84 -6.56
C PRO A 56 -13.81 -5.28 -6.14
N GLU A 57 -12.79 -5.90 -6.73
CA GLU A 57 -12.34 -7.26 -6.45
C GLU A 57 -11.84 -7.37 -5.01
N HIS A 58 -11.03 -6.41 -4.56
CA HIS A 58 -10.50 -6.40 -3.21
C HIS A 58 -11.61 -6.22 -2.16
N LEU A 59 -12.56 -5.32 -2.42
CA LEU A 59 -13.70 -5.11 -1.52
C LEU A 59 -14.62 -6.33 -1.50
N ALA A 60 -14.80 -7.04 -2.61
CA ALA A 60 -15.52 -8.30 -2.66
C ALA A 60 -14.82 -9.40 -1.85
N ALA A 61 -13.49 -9.51 -1.98
CA ALA A 61 -12.69 -10.45 -1.17
C ALA A 61 -12.80 -10.14 0.32
N LEU A 62 -12.70 -8.87 0.72
CA LEU A 62 -12.88 -8.42 2.10
C LEU A 62 -14.24 -8.80 2.68
N ARG A 63 -15.33 -8.64 1.91
CA ARG A 63 -16.67 -9.05 2.35
C ARG A 63 -16.82 -10.57 2.49
N ARG A 64 -16.12 -11.34 1.66
CA ARG A 64 -16.20 -12.80 1.61
C ARG A 64 -15.30 -13.48 2.65
N LEU A 65 -14.09 -12.95 2.85
CA LEU A 65 -13.02 -13.57 3.63
C LEU A 65 -12.72 -12.85 4.95
N GLY A 66 -13.33 -11.68 5.17
CA GLY A 66 -13.02 -10.79 6.30
C GLY A 66 -11.72 -10.00 6.10
N PRO A 67 -11.29 -9.19 7.08
CA PRO A 67 -10.01 -8.49 7.04
C PRO A 67 -8.86 -9.32 7.62
N THR A 68 -7.72 -9.36 6.92
CA THR A 68 -6.47 -9.96 7.42
C THR A 68 -5.70 -9.01 8.36
N PRO A 69 -4.65 -9.48 9.09
CA PRO A 69 -3.85 -8.63 9.97
C PRO A 69 -3.16 -7.44 9.28
N ILE A 70 -2.85 -7.54 7.99
CA ILE A 70 -2.21 -6.45 7.23
C ILE A 70 -3.20 -5.36 6.79
N HIS A 71 -4.51 -5.59 6.94
CA HIS A 71 -5.51 -4.59 6.60
C HIS A 71 -5.55 -3.46 7.63
N ARG A 72 -5.66 -2.23 7.11
CA ARG A 72 -5.80 -1.04 7.95
C ARG A 72 -7.22 -0.94 8.48
N ARG A 73 -7.45 -1.44 9.70
CA ARG A 73 -8.79 -1.53 10.32
C ARG A 73 -9.54 -0.20 10.45
N THR A 74 -8.84 0.93 10.46
CA THR A 74 -9.45 2.27 10.52
C THR A 74 -9.98 2.76 9.18
N PHE A 75 -9.61 2.12 8.06
CA PHE A 75 -10.00 2.56 6.73
C PHE A 75 -11.45 2.17 6.46
N ARG A 76 -12.23 3.09 5.86
CA ARG A 76 -13.69 2.95 5.68
C ARG A 76 -14.09 1.58 5.14
N GLY A 77 -13.48 1.11 4.05
CA GLY A 77 -13.84 -0.17 3.41
C GLY A 77 -13.49 -1.41 4.22
N VAL A 78 -12.63 -1.29 5.23
CA VAL A 78 -12.25 -2.37 6.14
C VAL A 78 -13.08 -2.31 7.43
N ARG A 79 -13.26 -1.11 8.00
CA ARG A 79 -14.01 -0.89 9.24
C ARG A 79 -15.47 -1.35 9.16
N THR A 80 -16.07 -1.27 7.97
CA THR A 80 -17.47 -1.67 7.74
C THR A 80 -17.62 -3.11 7.27
N CYS A 81 -16.53 -3.88 7.20
CA CYS A 81 -16.66 -5.33 6.97
C CYS A 81 -17.24 -5.98 8.23
N PRO A 82 -18.19 -6.92 8.07
CA PRO A 82 -18.78 -7.66 9.18
C PRO A 82 -17.74 -8.49 9.94
#